data_AF-A0A6I2LYB1-F1
#
_entry.id   AF-A0A6I2LYB1-F1
#
_cell.length_a   1.000
_cell.length_b   1.000
_cell.length_c   1.000
_cell.angle_alpha   90.00
_cell.angle_beta   90.00
_cell.angle_gamma   90.00
#
_symmetry.space_group_name_H-M   'P 1'
#
loop_
_entity.id
_entity.type
_entity.pdbx_description
1 polymer ?
#
loop_
_entity_poly.entity_id
_entity_poly.type
_entity_poly.pdbx_seq_one_letter_code
_entity_poly.pdbx_strand_id
1 'polypeptide(L)'
;MTSKRIRAMIAAVGSPRELNYTTHVSPELGFIYFATPIVACSTIKATLNLAVARRLGLAVPGADFRTIHNRDANPLKRPRDIGMDRFEAMLADPAVVKFALVRDPADRLVSAFAKKLRGQGPFVRKLLAHLGLPPQGPSPFATPDDFAAALAADPALLMLDEHWRPQRRQVFFDHIPDLRVVLLDDLEAELPNLLDPIFGGGRWHLVDSVALKPGNSAANRRPATLTEAGREAVAQAYTEDVAMLSEVRDRQTAPAPVPAAKPRAADGTRPQLILHIGMGKTGTSAVQAALAEGGAALAAQGAAYLGMWFALPGEDRAGWEDNAAFLRQPLEALARFGAAWRDALLARVRSEGLQSLVLSNESLVGAPAALQALLGPVREAFDVRAICYARDPFAWLPSAYAQWGLRDRHKGGEPDDYATGARRVVRHYRGVVEWAERMPELLELRPYDGVTDIVADFAAAAGLELPPLTDRVWPSPEPAELIARARYSAGFPERIEADRFDRRVLAEGRAVPSIEALAARHLDTSATAAIVAENAAIFDRIARDCGLELRGAAGPRSGAPDRAALRDRLLDYLLELTLDQARRIEALEARLAGG
;
A
#
# COMPACT_ATOMS: atom_id res chain seq x y z
N MET A 1 10.91 -40.99 -6.74
CA MET A 1 9.89 -41.60 -5.86
C MET A 1 9.34 -40.50 -4.96
N THR A 2 8.03 -40.32 -4.85
CA THR A 2 7.44 -39.25 -4.00
C THR A 2 7.92 -39.37 -2.55
N SER A 3 8.30 -38.27 -1.90
CA SER A 3 8.77 -38.27 -0.50
C SER A 3 7.66 -38.72 0.47
N LYS A 4 8.04 -39.14 1.69
CA LYS A 4 7.07 -39.46 2.76
C LYS A 4 6.24 -38.22 3.12
N ARG A 5 6.87 -37.03 3.15
CA ARG A 5 6.22 -35.75 3.44
C ARG A 5 5.15 -35.42 2.40
N ILE A 6 5.48 -35.47 1.10
CA ILE A 6 4.52 -35.19 0.03
C ILE A 6 3.36 -36.20 0.03
N ARG A 7 3.61 -37.49 0.31
CA ARG A 7 2.52 -38.47 0.47
C ARG A 7 1.57 -38.09 1.62
N ALA A 8 2.10 -37.63 2.75
CA ALA A 8 1.30 -37.18 3.89
C ALA A 8 0.49 -35.91 3.53
N MET A 9 1.10 -34.95 2.85
CA MET A 9 0.40 -33.76 2.35
C MET A 9 -0.72 -34.15 1.38
N ILE A 10 -0.47 -35.06 0.44
CA ILE A 10 -1.51 -35.57 -0.49
C ILE A 10 -2.68 -36.20 0.29
N ALA A 11 -2.39 -36.99 1.33
CA ALA A 11 -3.42 -37.59 2.17
C ALA A 11 -4.23 -36.53 2.93
N ALA A 12 -3.58 -35.47 3.42
CA ALA A 12 -4.22 -34.38 4.18
C ALA A 12 -5.27 -33.60 3.35
N VAL A 13 -5.12 -33.53 2.03
CA VAL A 13 -6.10 -32.89 1.12
C VAL A 13 -6.84 -33.88 0.22
N GLY A 14 -6.60 -35.18 0.40
CA GLY A 14 -7.31 -36.28 -0.24
C GLY A 14 -6.81 -36.68 -1.64
N SER A 15 -6.07 -35.84 -2.37
CA SER A 15 -5.54 -36.23 -3.68
C SER A 15 -4.34 -35.41 -4.18
N PRO A 16 -3.54 -35.94 -5.12
CA PRO A 16 -2.49 -35.16 -5.79
C PRO A 16 -3.04 -33.97 -6.58
N ARG A 17 -4.27 -34.07 -7.09
CA ARG A 17 -4.93 -32.98 -7.82
C ARG A 17 -5.18 -31.80 -6.90
N GLU A 18 -5.67 -32.06 -5.69
CA GLU A 18 -5.93 -31.04 -4.67
C GLU A 18 -4.63 -30.36 -4.24
N LEU A 19 -3.57 -31.12 -3.93
CA LEU A 19 -2.26 -30.57 -3.59
C LEU A 19 -1.76 -29.60 -4.68
N ASN A 20 -1.89 -29.98 -5.95
CA ASN A 20 -1.48 -29.14 -7.07
C ASN A 20 -2.38 -27.92 -7.29
N TYR A 21 -3.66 -28.00 -6.94
CA TYR A 21 -4.60 -26.91 -7.10
C TYR A 21 -4.39 -25.82 -6.05
N THR A 22 -4.15 -26.21 -4.80
CA THR A 22 -4.14 -25.32 -3.64
C THR A 22 -2.74 -24.78 -3.31
N THR A 23 -1.69 -25.38 -3.88
CA THR A 23 -0.31 -24.92 -3.70
C THR A 23 0.16 -24.05 -4.87
N HIS A 24 0.67 -22.87 -4.57
CA HIS A 24 1.19 -21.89 -5.52
C HIS A 24 2.67 -21.67 -5.26
N VAL A 25 3.51 -21.86 -6.29
CA VAL A 25 4.97 -21.87 -6.13
C VAL A 25 5.61 -20.88 -7.09
N SER A 26 6.59 -20.10 -6.60
CA SER A 26 7.55 -19.39 -7.44
C SER A 26 8.96 -19.82 -7.05
N PRO A 27 9.57 -20.76 -7.78
CA PRO A 27 10.96 -21.15 -7.55
C PRO A 27 11.94 -20.01 -7.79
N GLU A 28 11.63 -19.11 -8.72
CA GLU A 28 12.50 -17.99 -9.11
C GLU A 28 12.58 -16.93 -8.01
N LEU A 29 11.49 -16.74 -7.25
CA LEU A 29 11.41 -15.77 -6.16
C LEU A 29 11.44 -16.42 -4.77
N GLY A 30 11.63 -17.75 -4.70
CA GLY A 30 11.86 -18.47 -3.45
C GLY A 30 10.67 -18.48 -2.49
N PHE A 31 9.44 -18.73 -2.97
CA PHE A 31 8.29 -18.88 -2.06
C PHE A 31 7.28 -19.95 -2.44
N ILE A 32 6.52 -20.40 -1.43
CA ILE A 32 5.37 -21.30 -1.53
C ILE A 32 4.19 -20.70 -0.76
N TYR A 33 3.07 -20.54 -1.45
CA TYR A 33 1.79 -20.13 -0.86
C TYR A 33 0.80 -21.29 -0.86
N PHE A 34 0.28 -21.63 0.31
CA PHE A 34 -0.80 -22.60 0.48
C PHE A 34 -2.14 -21.89 0.60
N ALA A 35 -2.94 -21.97 -0.45
CA ALA A 35 -4.20 -21.26 -0.53
C ALA A 35 -5.31 -21.95 0.27
N THR A 36 -5.93 -21.20 1.16
CA THR A 36 -7.10 -21.61 1.94
C THR A 36 -8.36 -20.95 1.38
N PRO A 37 -9.31 -21.71 0.82
CA PRO A 37 -10.55 -21.12 0.33
C PRO A 37 -11.31 -20.38 1.44
N ILE A 38 -12.04 -19.34 1.04
CA ILE A 38 -12.85 -18.47 1.93
C ILE A 38 -12.01 -17.52 2.82
N VAL A 39 -10.69 -17.55 2.71
CA VAL A 39 -9.75 -16.72 3.47
C VAL A 39 -9.01 -15.75 2.54
N ALA A 40 -9.74 -14.80 1.94
CA ALA A 40 -9.21 -13.85 0.94
C ALA A 40 -8.37 -14.47 -0.20
N CYS A 41 -8.54 -15.76 -0.49
CA CYS A 41 -7.64 -16.47 -1.38
C CYS A 41 -7.59 -15.91 -2.81
N SER A 42 -8.69 -15.37 -3.33
CA SER A 42 -8.73 -14.75 -4.66
C SER A 42 -7.94 -13.44 -4.68
N THR A 43 -8.02 -12.63 -3.61
CA THR A 43 -7.23 -11.41 -3.41
C THR A 43 -5.74 -11.75 -3.41
N ILE A 44 -5.31 -12.71 -2.60
CA ILE A 44 -3.89 -13.09 -2.51
C ILE A 44 -3.36 -13.71 -3.80
N LYS A 45 -4.14 -14.59 -4.45
CA LYS A 45 -3.73 -15.15 -5.75
C LYS A 45 -3.54 -14.05 -6.80
N ALA A 46 -4.46 -13.08 -6.87
CA ALA A 46 -4.35 -11.95 -7.79
C ALA A 46 -3.10 -11.10 -7.47
N THR A 47 -2.91 -10.73 -6.21
CA THR A 47 -1.73 -9.96 -5.76
C THR A 47 -0.43 -10.66 -6.12
N LEU A 48 -0.29 -11.95 -5.79
CA LEU A 48 0.92 -12.71 -6.07
C LEU A 48 1.15 -12.88 -7.58
N ASN A 49 0.11 -13.18 -8.36
CA ASN A 49 0.25 -13.32 -9.82
C ASN A 49 0.74 -12.02 -10.47
N LEU A 50 0.17 -10.87 -10.09
CA LEU A 50 0.58 -9.57 -10.62
C LEU A 50 2.00 -9.20 -10.16
N ALA A 51 2.31 -9.41 -8.88
CA ALA A 51 3.63 -9.08 -8.32
C ALA A 51 4.74 -9.95 -8.95
N VAL A 52 4.51 -11.26 -9.09
CA VAL A 52 5.45 -12.18 -9.74
C VAL A 52 5.65 -11.81 -11.21
N ALA A 53 4.56 -11.54 -11.95
CA ALA A 53 4.65 -11.17 -13.36
C ALA A 53 5.51 -9.90 -13.55
N ARG A 54 5.25 -8.86 -12.75
CA ARG A 54 6.06 -7.64 -12.76
C ARG A 54 7.52 -7.90 -12.40
N ARG A 55 7.76 -8.64 -11.32
CA ARG A 55 9.12 -8.90 -10.82
C ARG A 55 9.98 -9.70 -11.81
N LEU A 56 9.37 -10.61 -12.55
CA LEU A 56 10.02 -11.46 -13.55
C LEU A 56 9.97 -10.88 -14.98
N GLY A 57 9.39 -9.68 -15.17
CA GLY A 57 9.26 -9.06 -16.50
C GLY A 57 8.33 -9.84 -17.45
N LEU A 58 7.37 -10.58 -16.91
CA LEU A 58 6.38 -11.33 -17.69
C LEU A 58 5.18 -10.45 -18.04
N ALA A 59 4.46 -10.83 -19.10
CA ALA A 59 3.18 -10.22 -19.43
C ALA A 59 2.24 -10.29 -18.21
N VAL A 60 1.69 -9.14 -17.82
CA VAL A 60 0.81 -9.03 -16.66
C VAL A 60 -0.49 -9.75 -16.99
N PRO A 61 -0.90 -10.78 -16.20
CA PRO A 61 -2.18 -11.43 -16.41
C PRO A 61 -3.31 -10.41 -16.29
N GLY A 62 -4.32 -10.49 -17.16
CA GLY A 62 -5.51 -9.65 -17.03
C GLY A 62 -6.09 -9.78 -15.61
N ALA A 63 -6.40 -8.67 -14.96
CA ALA A 63 -6.90 -8.64 -13.58
C ALA A 63 -8.42 -8.93 -13.51
N ASP A 64 -8.89 -9.96 -14.22
CA ASP A 64 -10.29 -10.39 -14.15
C ASP A 64 -10.47 -11.65 -13.30
N PHE A 65 -11.69 -11.89 -12.83
CA PHE A 65 -11.96 -12.99 -11.91
C PHE A 65 -11.72 -14.39 -12.50
N ARG A 66 -11.87 -14.56 -13.82
CA ARG A 66 -11.73 -15.88 -14.47
C ARG A 66 -10.25 -16.22 -14.66
N THR A 67 -9.41 -15.24 -14.98
CA THR A 67 -7.97 -15.41 -15.13
C THR A 67 -7.28 -15.71 -13.81
N ILE A 68 -7.69 -15.12 -12.67
CA ILE A 68 -7.09 -15.35 -11.34
C ILE A 68 -7.10 -16.84 -10.93
N HIS A 69 -8.11 -17.60 -11.34
CA HIS A 69 -8.24 -19.02 -11.02
C HIS A 69 -7.73 -19.96 -12.13
N ASN A 70 -7.45 -19.44 -13.32
CA ASN A 70 -6.85 -20.22 -14.40
C ASN A 70 -5.35 -20.38 -14.16
N ARG A 71 -4.96 -21.51 -13.57
CA ARG A 71 -3.56 -21.80 -13.23
C ARG A 71 -2.62 -21.84 -14.45
N ASP A 72 -3.11 -22.09 -15.66
CA ASP A 72 -2.28 -22.11 -16.88
C ASP A 72 -2.06 -20.71 -17.47
N ALA A 73 -2.86 -19.73 -17.06
CA ALA A 73 -2.73 -18.33 -17.50
C ALA A 73 -1.93 -17.46 -16.51
N ASN A 74 -1.36 -18.05 -15.45
CA ASN A 74 -0.73 -17.34 -14.36
C ASN A 74 0.72 -17.78 -14.14
N PRO A 75 1.62 -16.89 -13.65
CA PRO A 75 3.02 -17.21 -13.49
C PRO A 75 3.33 -18.19 -12.34
N LEU A 76 2.40 -18.36 -11.39
CA LEU A 76 2.59 -19.25 -10.23
C LEU A 76 2.44 -20.73 -10.59
N LYS A 77 3.55 -21.46 -10.49
CA LYS A 77 3.68 -22.88 -10.81
C LYS A 77 3.01 -23.78 -9.78
N ARG A 78 2.62 -24.97 -10.20
CA ARG A 78 2.16 -26.05 -9.31
C ARG A 78 3.36 -26.90 -8.87
N PRO A 79 3.27 -27.65 -7.76
CA PRO A 79 4.27 -28.65 -7.38
C PRO A 79 4.69 -29.58 -8.53
N ARG A 80 3.74 -30.07 -9.33
CA ARG A 80 4.04 -30.93 -10.48
C ARG A 80 4.77 -30.22 -11.62
N ASP A 81 4.54 -28.91 -11.78
CA ASP A 81 5.12 -28.13 -12.87
C ASP A 81 6.62 -27.88 -12.64
N ILE A 82 7.09 -27.98 -11.38
CA ILE A 82 8.50 -27.83 -11.00
C ILE A 82 9.18 -29.17 -10.69
N GLY A 83 8.41 -30.26 -10.67
CA GLY A 83 8.85 -31.59 -10.23
C GLY A 83 8.76 -31.78 -8.70
N MET A 84 8.31 -32.96 -8.27
CA MET A 84 8.07 -33.27 -6.86
C MET A 84 9.34 -33.25 -6.01
N ASP A 85 10.48 -33.65 -6.59
CA ASP A 85 11.75 -33.64 -5.87
C ASP A 85 12.24 -32.21 -5.60
N ARG A 86 12.06 -31.30 -6.58
CA ARG A 86 12.35 -29.87 -6.39
C ARG A 86 11.38 -29.22 -5.41
N PHE A 87 10.11 -29.60 -5.45
CA PHE A 87 9.13 -29.12 -4.48
C PHE A 87 9.49 -29.57 -3.05
N GLU A 88 9.89 -30.83 -2.85
CA GLU A 88 10.39 -31.32 -1.56
C GLU A 88 11.62 -30.53 -1.10
N ALA A 89 12.57 -30.27 -2.00
CA ALA A 89 13.75 -29.47 -1.70
C ALA A 89 13.39 -28.04 -1.26
N MET A 90 12.45 -27.39 -1.95
CA MET A 90 11.95 -26.07 -1.55
C MET A 90 11.22 -26.10 -0.19
N LEU A 91 10.48 -27.17 0.12
CA LEU A 91 9.87 -27.35 1.43
C LEU A 91 10.90 -27.51 2.56
N ALA A 92 12.10 -28.02 2.25
CA ALA A 92 13.17 -28.22 3.22
C ALA A 92 14.11 -27.00 3.37
N ASP A 93 14.13 -26.11 2.38
CA ASP A 93 15.06 -24.98 2.32
C ASP A 93 14.57 -23.80 3.19
N PRO A 94 15.26 -23.41 4.28
CA PRO A 94 14.83 -22.30 5.14
C PRO A 94 14.85 -20.93 4.46
N ALA A 95 15.54 -20.77 3.31
CA ALA A 95 15.49 -19.54 2.53
C ALA A 95 14.18 -19.39 1.73
N VAL A 96 13.45 -20.48 1.52
CA VAL A 96 12.15 -20.45 0.84
C VAL A 96 11.06 -20.03 1.82
N VAL A 97 10.38 -18.92 1.52
CA VAL A 97 9.25 -18.43 2.33
C VAL A 97 8.04 -19.32 2.11
N LYS A 98 7.58 -20.04 3.14
CA LYS A 98 6.32 -20.80 3.11
C LYS A 98 5.28 -20.08 3.92
N PHE A 99 4.10 -19.85 3.34
CA PHE A 99 3.03 -19.19 4.07
C PHE A 99 1.63 -19.63 3.67
N ALA A 100 0.70 -19.39 4.57
CA ALA A 100 -0.72 -19.59 4.38
C ALA A 100 -1.52 -18.53 5.13
N LEU A 101 -2.76 -18.33 4.69
CA LEU A 101 -3.72 -17.51 5.40
C LEU A 101 -4.79 -18.40 6.01
N VAL A 102 -5.21 -18.08 7.22
CA VAL A 102 -6.29 -18.78 7.93
C VAL A 102 -7.26 -17.76 8.53
N ARG A 103 -8.47 -18.22 8.87
CA ARG A 103 -9.53 -17.43 9.49
C ARG A 103 -10.11 -18.16 10.69
N ASP A 104 -10.75 -17.45 11.60
CA ASP A 104 -11.65 -18.07 12.58
C ASP A 104 -12.58 -19.12 11.90
N PRO A 105 -12.66 -20.36 12.42
CA PRO A 105 -13.41 -21.43 11.77
C PRO A 105 -14.90 -21.18 11.69
N ALA A 106 -15.49 -20.47 12.67
CA ALA A 106 -16.92 -20.17 12.70
C ALA A 106 -17.28 -19.16 11.61
N ASP A 107 -16.51 -18.08 11.52
CA ASP A 107 -16.66 -17.10 10.46
C ASP A 107 -16.41 -17.68 9.06
N ARG A 108 -15.39 -18.55 8.95
CA ARG A 108 -15.09 -19.24 7.70
C ARG A 108 -16.26 -20.15 7.29
N LEU A 109 -16.84 -20.90 8.22
CA LEU A 109 -17.99 -21.77 7.94
C LEU A 109 -19.20 -20.97 7.49
N VAL A 110 -19.54 -19.88 8.19
CA VAL A 110 -20.64 -18.98 7.81
C VAL A 110 -20.46 -18.45 6.38
N SER A 111 -19.25 -18.02 6.05
CA SER A 111 -18.92 -17.51 4.72
C SER A 111 -18.96 -18.64 3.66
N ALA A 112 -18.48 -19.85 3.98
CA ALA A 112 -18.59 -21.01 3.10
C ALA A 112 -20.05 -21.39 2.83
N PHE A 113 -20.88 -21.45 3.87
CA PHE A 113 -22.31 -21.73 3.79
C PHE A 113 -23.02 -20.72 2.87
N ALA A 114 -22.83 -19.43 3.14
CA ALA A 114 -23.43 -18.35 2.35
C ALA A 114 -22.94 -18.35 0.89
N LYS A 115 -21.70 -18.80 0.63
CA LYS A 115 -21.13 -18.83 -0.73
C LYS A 115 -21.47 -20.06 -1.54
N LYS A 116 -21.51 -21.23 -0.92
CA LYS A 116 -21.49 -22.54 -1.60
C LYS A 116 -22.73 -23.38 -1.40
N LEU A 117 -23.47 -23.14 -0.32
CA LEU A 117 -24.59 -23.99 0.11
C LEU A 117 -25.95 -23.30 -0.03
N ARG A 118 -26.01 -21.98 -0.23
CA ARG A 118 -27.25 -21.29 -0.61
C ARG A 118 -27.56 -21.52 -2.10
N GLY A 119 -28.36 -22.54 -2.39
CA GLY A 119 -28.91 -22.83 -3.72
C GLY A 119 -28.66 -24.26 -4.19
N GLN A 120 -28.67 -24.46 -5.51
CA GLN A 120 -28.32 -25.74 -6.15
C GLN A 120 -26.98 -25.58 -6.84
N GLY A 121 -26.09 -26.57 -6.69
CA GLY A 121 -24.76 -26.48 -7.28
C GLY A 121 -23.89 -27.71 -7.03
N PRO A 122 -22.71 -27.77 -7.64
CA PRO A 122 -21.81 -28.92 -7.52
C PRO A 122 -21.42 -29.24 -6.07
N PHE A 123 -21.30 -28.20 -5.21
CA PHE A 123 -20.99 -28.35 -3.79
C PHE A 123 -22.11 -29.07 -3.02
N VAL A 124 -23.36 -28.63 -3.24
CA VAL A 124 -24.55 -29.25 -2.65
C VAL A 124 -24.72 -30.69 -3.14
N ARG A 125 -24.44 -30.98 -4.42
CA ARG A 125 -24.51 -32.35 -4.96
C ARG A 125 -23.56 -33.32 -4.27
N LYS A 126 -22.34 -32.88 -3.91
CA LYS A 126 -21.40 -33.72 -3.14
C LYS A 126 -21.98 -34.09 -1.77
N LEU A 127 -22.58 -33.11 -1.09
CA LEU A 127 -23.21 -33.32 0.23
C LEU A 127 -24.41 -34.25 0.11
N LEU A 128 -25.31 -34.02 -0.84
CA LEU A 128 -26.47 -34.89 -1.08
C LEU A 128 -26.04 -36.33 -1.36
N ALA A 129 -25.01 -36.53 -2.21
CA ALA A 129 -24.48 -37.85 -2.51
C ALA A 129 -23.91 -38.56 -1.27
N HIS A 130 -23.15 -37.85 -0.43
CA HIS A 130 -22.61 -38.40 0.82
C HIS A 130 -23.71 -38.78 1.82
N LEU A 131 -24.77 -37.98 1.89
CA LEU A 131 -25.92 -38.20 2.76
C LEU A 131 -26.94 -39.22 2.21
N GLY A 132 -26.69 -39.80 1.04
CA GLY A 132 -27.63 -40.73 0.38
C GLY A 132 -28.93 -40.07 -0.08
N LEU A 133 -28.93 -38.75 -0.27
CA LEU A 133 -30.09 -37.95 -0.70
C LEU A 133 -30.12 -37.79 -2.24
N PRO A 134 -31.30 -37.50 -2.83
CA PRO A 134 -31.43 -37.29 -4.27
C PRO A 134 -30.49 -36.17 -4.78
N PRO A 135 -29.79 -36.37 -5.91
CA PRO A 135 -28.73 -35.46 -6.38
C PRO A 135 -29.24 -34.12 -6.95
N GLN A 136 -30.55 -33.98 -7.14
CA GLN A 136 -31.21 -32.80 -7.70
C GLN A 136 -32.13 -32.22 -6.61
N GLY A 137 -31.52 -31.58 -5.61
CA GLY A 137 -32.24 -31.00 -4.47
C GLY A 137 -31.56 -29.72 -3.96
N PRO A 138 -32.27 -28.90 -3.16
CA PRO A 138 -31.64 -27.80 -2.45
C PRO A 138 -30.62 -28.33 -1.42
N SER A 139 -29.85 -27.43 -0.82
CA SER A 139 -29.05 -27.79 0.35
C SER A 139 -29.92 -28.46 1.42
N PRO A 140 -29.48 -29.60 1.99
CA PRO A 140 -30.21 -30.27 3.07
C PRO A 140 -30.15 -29.48 4.38
N PHE A 141 -29.32 -28.45 4.45
CA PHE A 141 -29.14 -27.58 5.60
C PHE A 141 -29.82 -26.23 5.34
N ALA A 142 -30.75 -25.84 6.23
CA ALA A 142 -31.47 -24.58 6.12
C ALA A 142 -30.66 -23.41 6.69
N THR A 143 -29.88 -23.68 7.73
CA THR A 143 -29.07 -22.69 8.46
C THR A 143 -27.59 -23.10 8.55
N PRO A 144 -26.67 -22.16 8.80
CA PRO A 144 -25.27 -22.51 9.11
C PRO A 144 -25.16 -23.36 10.38
N ASP A 145 -26.06 -23.22 11.35
CA ASP A 145 -26.13 -24.04 12.57
C ASP A 145 -26.43 -25.51 12.24
N ASP A 146 -27.41 -25.78 11.37
CA ASP A 146 -27.72 -27.15 10.92
C ASP A 146 -26.49 -27.80 10.27
N PHE A 147 -25.75 -27.03 9.49
CA PHE A 147 -24.55 -27.52 8.83
C PHE A 147 -23.41 -27.73 9.83
N ALA A 148 -23.21 -26.83 10.80
CA ALA A 148 -22.23 -26.98 11.86
C ALA A 148 -22.49 -28.25 12.69
N ALA A 149 -23.75 -28.48 13.08
CA ALA A 149 -24.16 -29.69 13.80
C ALA A 149 -23.90 -30.96 12.97
N ALA A 150 -24.19 -30.94 11.66
CA ALA A 150 -23.90 -32.07 10.78
C ALA A 150 -22.39 -32.36 10.66
N LEU A 151 -21.55 -31.32 10.53
CA LEU A 151 -20.10 -31.47 10.50
C LEU A 151 -19.54 -32.04 11.81
N ALA A 152 -20.11 -31.65 12.95
CA ALA A 152 -19.73 -32.19 14.26
C ALA A 152 -20.13 -33.66 14.42
N ALA A 153 -21.30 -34.04 13.88
CA ALA A 153 -21.82 -35.40 13.95
C ALA A 153 -21.14 -36.37 12.96
N ASP A 154 -20.76 -35.89 11.77
CA ASP A 154 -20.10 -36.69 10.74
C ASP A 154 -18.81 -36.00 10.24
N PRO A 155 -17.66 -36.32 10.85
CA PRO A 155 -16.37 -35.77 10.46
C PRO A 155 -15.94 -36.11 9.01
N ALA A 156 -16.55 -37.09 8.34
CA ALA A 156 -16.23 -37.38 6.94
C ALA A 156 -16.68 -36.22 6.02
N LEU A 157 -17.73 -35.50 6.39
CA LEU A 157 -18.22 -34.32 5.66
C LEU A 157 -17.15 -33.22 5.55
N LEU A 158 -16.28 -33.09 6.55
CA LEU A 158 -15.18 -32.12 6.58
C LEU A 158 -14.19 -32.34 5.41
N MET A 159 -14.04 -33.58 4.94
CA MET A 159 -13.05 -33.90 3.91
C MET A 159 -13.59 -33.80 2.48
N LEU A 160 -14.92 -33.64 2.30
CA LEU A 160 -15.57 -33.64 1.00
C LEU A 160 -15.22 -32.42 0.11
N ASP A 161 -14.90 -31.28 0.73
CA ASP A 161 -14.63 -30.05 -0.01
C ASP A 161 -13.67 -29.10 0.72
N GLU A 162 -12.75 -28.50 -0.04
CA GLU A 162 -11.75 -27.55 0.46
C GLU A 162 -12.35 -26.29 1.10
N HIS A 163 -13.60 -25.93 0.80
CA HIS A 163 -14.22 -24.71 1.35
C HIS A 163 -14.59 -24.80 2.82
N TRP A 164 -14.73 -26.01 3.36
CA TRP A 164 -15.01 -26.26 4.77
C TRP A 164 -14.10 -27.35 5.37
N ARG A 165 -13.10 -27.84 4.63
CA ARG A 165 -12.03 -28.66 5.20
C ARG A 165 -11.29 -27.92 6.32
N PRO A 166 -10.87 -28.62 7.40
CA PRO A 166 -9.99 -28.05 8.43
C PRO A 166 -8.77 -27.37 7.79
N GLN A 167 -8.55 -26.12 8.19
CA GLN A 167 -7.47 -25.29 7.71
C GLN A 167 -6.10 -25.85 8.10
N ARG A 168 -5.96 -26.44 9.29
CA ARG A 168 -4.71 -27.10 9.75
C ARG A 168 -4.21 -28.13 8.73
N ARG A 169 -5.15 -28.90 8.17
CA ARG A 169 -4.88 -29.89 7.10
C ARG A 169 -4.68 -29.23 5.75
N GLN A 170 -5.51 -28.24 5.41
CA GLN A 170 -5.47 -27.53 4.13
C GLN A 170 -4.15 -26.79 3.88
N VAL A 171 -3.54 -26.25 4.94
CA VAL A 171 -2.27 -25.51 4.89
C VAL A 171 -1.07 -26.38 5.22
N PHE A 172 -1.29 -27.67 5.50
CA PHE A 172 -0.25 -28.65 5.83
C PHE A 172 0.57 -28.27 7.07
N PHE A 173 -0.09 -27.71 8.08
CA PHE A 173 0.56 -27.15 9.27
C PHE A 173 1.48 -28.16 9.98
N ASP A 174 1.03 -29.41 10.10
CA ASP A 174 1.79 -30.49 10.75
C ASP A 174 2.95 -31.05 9.91
N HIS A 175 3.13 -30.56 8.68
CA HIS A 175 4.13 -31.06 7.73
C HIS A 175 5.16 -30.00 7.33
N ILE A 176 4.96 -28.75 7.75
CA ILE A 176 5.79 -27.60 7.40
C ILE A 176 6.10 -26.82 8.69
N PRO A 177 7.17 -27.19 9.41
CA PRO A 177 7.47 -26.61 10.72
C PRO A 177 7.68 -25.09 10.71
N ASP A 178 8.22 -24.57 9.61
CA ASP A 178 8.53 -23.15 9.37
C ASP A 178 7.42 -22.41 8.59
N LEU A 179 6.20 -22.96 8.55
CA LEU A 179 5.06 -22.33 7.90
C LEU A 179 4.68 -21.03 8.62
N ARG A 180 4.74 -19.90 7.91
CA ARG A 180 4.19 -18.63 8.38
C ARG A 180 2.67 -18.62 8.17
N VAL A 181 1.91 -18.60 9.25
CA VAL A 181 0.44 -18.55 9.21
C VAL A 181 -0.01 -17.13 9.54
N VAL A 182 -0.76 -16.50 8.63
CA VAL A 182 -1.33 -15.17 8.81
C VAL A 182 -2.83 -15.28 9.06
N LEU A 183 -3.32 -14.66 10.13
CA LEU A 183 -4.75 -14.54 10.39
C LEU A 183 -5.35 -13.52 9.43
N LEU A 184 -6.53 -13.82 8.89
CA LEU A 184 -7.21 -12.93 7.96
C LEU A 184 -7.49 -11.54 8.55
N ASP A 185 -7.76 -11.49 9.85
CA ASP A 185 -8.05 -10.22 10.53
C ASP A 185 -6.81 -9.34 10.67
N ASP A 186 -5.62 -9.95 10.60
CA ASP A 186 -4.32 -9.28 10.64
C ASP A 186 -3.71 -9.11 9.24
N LEU A 187 -4.49 -9.39 8.18
CA LEU A 187 -3.99 -9.50 6.81
C LEU A 187 -3.21 -8.26 6.37
N GLU A 188 -3.78 -7.08 6.55
CA GLU A 188 -3.20 -5.83 6.06
C GLU A 188 -1.92 -5.46 6.81
N ALA A 189 -1.85 -5.76 8.11
CA ALA A 189 -0.68 -5.52 8.95
C ALA A 189 0.47 -6.50 8.68
N GLU A 190 0.16 -7.77 8.43
CA GLU A 190 1.16 -8.83 8.26
C GLU A 190 1.67 -8.99 6.82
N LEU A 191 0.90 -8.53 5.83
CA LEU A 191 1.28 -8.67 4.42
C LEU A 191 2.63 -8.00 4.07
N PRO A 192 2.96 -6.77 4.51
CA PRO A 192 4.28 -6.19 4.29
C PRO A 192 5.41 -7.06 4.82
N ASN A 193 5.29 -7.55 6.06
CA ASN A 193 6.28 -8.44 6.70
C ASN A 193 6.47 -9.78 5.97
N LEU A 194 5.48 -10.17 5.16
CA LEU A 194 5.46 -11.40 4.40
C LEU A 194 5.93 -11.21 2.95
N LEU A 195 5.49 -10.15 2.29
CA LEU A 195 5.65 -9.94 0.85
C LEU A 195 6.80 -8.99 0.50
N ASP A 196 7.15 -8.04 1.36
CA ASP A 196 8.29 -7.14 1.12
C ASP A 196 9.62 -7.89 1.00
N PRO A 197 9.92 -8.93 1.81
CA PRO A 197 11.13 -9.73 1.61
C PRO A 197 11.18 -10.46 0.25
N ILE A 198 10.02 -10.76 -0.34
CA ILE A 198 9.91 -11.49 -1.62
C ILE A 198 9.99 -10.53 -2.81
N PHE A 199 9.23 -9.44 -2.77
CA PHE A 199 9.02 -8.55 -3.92
C PHE A 199 9.75 -7.22 -3.80
N GLY A 200 10.12 -6.79 -2.59
CA GLY A 200 10.54 -5.43 -2.24
C GLY A 200 9.35 -4.55 -1.87
N GLY A 201 9.55 -3.65 -0.90
CA GLY A 201 8.54 -2.67 -0.48
C GLY A 201 8.02 -1.84 -1.65
N GLY A 202 6.70 -1.68 -1.74
CA GLY A 202 6.04 -0.92 -2.81
C GLY A 202 5.99 -1.60 -4.19
N ARG A 203 6.59 -2.79 -4.35
CA ARG A 203 6.61 -3.53 -5.64
C ARG A 203 5.45 -4.52 -5.81
N TRP A 204 4.57 -4.60 -4.84
CA TRP A 204 3.32 -5.35 -4.88
C TRP A 204 2.18 -4.45 -4.40
N HIS A 205 0.95 -4.81 -4.73
CA HIS A 205 -0.26 -4.10 -4.28
C HIS A 205 -1.33 -5.13 -3.94
N LEU A 206 -2.06 -4.89 -2.86
CA LEU A 206 -3.16 -5.74 -2.48
C LEU A 206 -4.31 -5.53 -3.47
N VAL A 207 -4.74 -6.60 -4.14
CA VAL A 207 -5.78 -6.52 -5.16
C VAL A 207 -7.14 -6.68 -4.50
N ASP A 208 -8.00 -5.68 -4.68
CA ASP A 208 -9.40 -5.82 -4.26
C ASP A 208 -10.16 -6.76 -5.21
N SER A 209 -10.19 -8.04 -4.88
CA SER A 209 -10.96 -9.03 -5.65
C SER A 209 -12.48 -8.85 -5.53
N VAL A 210 -12.97 -8.08 -4.55
CA VAL A 210 -14.39 -7.72 -4.44
C VAL A 210 -14.75 -6.66 -5.46
N ALA A 211 -13.90 -5.65 -5.67
CA ALA A 211 -14.07 -4.70 -6.78
C ALA A 211 -14.08 -5.40 -8.16
N LEU A 212 -13.26 -6.44 -8.32
CA LEU A 212 -13.21 -7.23 -9.56
C LEU A 212 -14.45 -8.12 -9.77
N LYS A 213 -15.15 -8.52 -8.70
CA LYS A 213 -16.40 -9.28 -8.78
C LYS A 213 -17.28 -9.03 -7.55
N PRO A 214 -18.09 -7.95 -7.55
CA PRO A 214 -18.88 -7.54 -6.38
C PRO A 214 -19.80 -8.65 -5.84
N GLY A 215 -20.39 -9.48 -6.72
CA GLY A 215 -21.26 -10.60 -6.32
C GLY A 215 -20.56 -11.77 -5.59
N ASN A 216 -19.24 -11.72 -5.44
CA ASN A 216 -18.43 -12.76 -4.80
C ASN A 216 -18.08 -12.46 -3.33
N SER A 217 -18.45 -11.26 -2.83
CA SER A 217 -18.35 -10.93 -1.41
C SER A 217 -19.43 -11.63 -0.60
N ALA A 218 -19.06 -12.15 0.57
CA ALA A 218 -20.05 -12.64 1.54
C ALA A 218 -20.83 -11.47 2.16
N ALA A 219 -20.23 -10.28 2.26
CA ALA A 219 -20.85 -9.07 2.81
C ALA A 219 -22.01 -8.55 1.95
N ASN A 220 -22.00 -8.83 0.65
CA ASN A 220 -23.09 -8.48 -0.28
C ASN A 220 -24.26 -9.48 -0.25
N ARG A 221 -24.24 -10.46 0.66
CA ARG A 221 -25.30 -11.44 0.87
C ARG A 221 -25.83 -11.26 2.28
N ARG A 222 -27.14 -11.50 2.50
CA ARG A 222 -27.74 -11.41 3.85
C ARG A 222 -26.87 -12.14 4.87
N PRO A 223 -26.40 -11.46 5.94
CA PRO A 223 -25.53 -12.07 6.93
C PRO A 223 -26.23 -13.29 7.53
N ALA A 224 -25.56 -14.43 7.48
CA ALA A 224 -25.90 -15.57 8.32
C ALA A 224 -25.06 -15.44 9.60
N THR A 225 -25.62 -15.79 10.73
CA THR A 225 -24.93 -15.79 12.03
C THR A 225 -25.13 -17.15 12.66
N LEU A 226 -24.12 -17.65 13.37
CA LEU A 226 -24.25 -18.84 14.21
C LEU A 226 -24.83 -18.46 15.57
N THR A 227 -25.71 -19.31 16.09
CA THR A 227 -26.09 -19.29 17.51
C THR A 227 -24.92 -19.80 18.38
N GLU A 228 -25.06 -19.71 19.70
CA GLU A 228 -24.06 -20.26 20.62
C GLU A 228 -23.85 -21.76 20.41
N ALA A 229 -24.95 -22.54 20.33
CA ALA A 229 -24.89 -23.97 20.03
C ALA A 229 -24.23 -24.23 18.66
N GLY A 230 -24.46 -23.38 17.67
CA GLY A 230 -23.79 -23.44 16.38
C GLY A 230 -22.28 -23.21 16.50
N ARG A 231 -21.83 -22.24 17.32
CA ARG A 231 -20.41 -21.99 17.58
C ARG A 231 -19.74 -23.15 18.32
N GLU A 232 -20.41 -23.74 19.31
CA GLU A 232 -19.95 -24.94 20.00
C GLU A 232 -19.78 -26.12 19.03
N ALA A 233 -20.77 -26.35 18.16
CA ALA A 233 -20.68 -27.38 17.12
C ALA A 233 -19.52 -27.14 16.16
N VAL A 234 -19.25 -25.88 15.77
CA VAL A 234 -18.05 -25.53 14.99
C VAL A 234 -16.78 -25.85 15.77
N ALA A 235 -16.67 -25.44 17.04
CA ALA A 235 -15.49 -25.68 17.84
C ALA A 235 -15.20 -27.20 17.99
N GLN A 236 -16.25 -28.01 18.11
CA GLN A 236 -16.17 -29.47 18.11
C GLN A 236 -15.72 -30.03 16.75
N ALA A 237 -16.32 -29.58 15.65
CA ALA A 237 -15.98 -30.07 14.31
C ALA A 237 -14.57 -29.64 13.85
N TYR A 238 -14.11 -28.46 14.30
CA TYR A 238 -12.86 -27.81 13.89
C TYR A 238 -11.84 -27.73 15.03
N THR A 239 -11.83 -28.71 15.94
CA THR A 239 -10.90 -28.72 17.08
C THR A 239 -9.43 -28.59 16.65
N GLU A 240 -9.04 -29.19 15.52
CA GLU A 240 -7.69 -29.06 14.95
C GLU A 240 -7.36 -27.61 14.54
N ASP A 241 -8.32 -26.88 13.97
CA ASP A 241 -8.12 -25.48 13.60
C ASP A 241 -8.03 -24.60 14.84
N VAL A 242 -8.89 -24.83 15.84
CA VAL A 242 -8.83 -24.11 17.12
C VAL A 242 -7.47 -24.29 17.78
N ALA A 243 -6.97 -25.53 17.84
CA ALA A 243 -5.64 -25.82 18.37
C ALA A 243 -4.53 -25.14 17.57
N MET A 244 -4.59 -25.17 16.23
CA MET A 244 -3.64 -24.46 15.37
C MET A 244 -3.67 -22.95 15.61
N LEU A 245 -4.85 -22.33 15.72
CA LEU A 245 -4.98 -20.89 15.94
C LEU A 245 -4.45 -20.48 17.32
N SER A 246 -4.67 -21.30 18.35
CA SER A 246 -4.02 -21.08 19.66
C SER A 246 -2.51 -21.12 19.51
N GLU A 247 -1.96 -22.16 18.87
CA GLU A 247 -0.51 -22.31 18.69
C GLU A 247 0.11 -21.16 17.87
N VAL A 248 -0.60 -20.68 16.83
CA VAL A 248 -0.16 -19.52 16.03
C VAL A 248 -0.15 -18.24 16.86
N ARG A 249 -1.20 -18.00 17.66
CA ARG A 249 -1.28 -16.84 18.57
C ARG A 249 -0.22 -16.92 19.66
N ASP A 250 0.03 -18.10 20.22
CA ASP A 250 1.08 -18.32 21.20
C ASP A 250 2.47 -18.04 20.61
N ARG A 251 2.72 -18.43 19.34
CA ARG A 251 3.96 -18.08 18.63
C ARG A 251 4.10 -16.59 18.33
N GLN A 252 3.00 -15.88 18.11
CA GLN A 252 2.99 -14.42 17.86
C GLN A 252 3.13 -13.61 19.15
N THR A 253 2.62 -14.12 20.27
CA THR A 253 2.67 -13.48 21.60
C THR A 253 3.91 -13.89 22.41
N ALA A 254 4.54 -15.02 22.06
CA ALA A 254 5.82 -15.41 22.63
C ALA A 254 6.87 -14.31 22.33
N PRO A 255 7.61 -13.82 23.35
CA PRO A 255 8.69 -12.89 23.10
C PRO A 255 9.64 -13.54 22.09
N ALA A 256 9.88 -12.86 20.98
CA ALA A 256 10.74 -13.36 19.91
C ALA A 256 12.03 -13.91 20.55
N PRO A 257 12.49 -15.13 20.18
CA PRO A 257 13.74 -15.64 20.69
C PRO A 257 14.81 -14.62 20.34
N VAL A 258 15.38 -14.00 21.38
CA VAL A 258 16.49 -13.05 21.25
C VAL A 258 17.57 -13.78 20.47
N PRO A 259 17.87 -13.38 19.22
CA PRO A 259 19.01 -13.93 18.50
C PRO A 259 20.22 -13.65 19.36
N ALA A 260 21.07 -14.65 19.57
CA ALA A 260 22.30 -14.49 20.34
C ALA A 260 22.97 -13.17 19.93
N ALA A 261 23.08 -12.27 20.91
CA ALA A 261 23.52 -10.90 20.69
C ALA A 261 24.85 -10.93 19.94
N LYS A 262 24.87 -10.39 18.72
CA LYS A 262 26.13 -9.94 18.14
C LYS A 262 26.67 -8.85 19.06
N PRO A 263 27.99 -8.85 19.36
CA PRO A 263 28.55 -7.86 20.24
C PRO A 263 28.30 -6.46 19.67
N ARG A 264 27.84 -5.59 20.56
CA ARG A 264 27.80 -4.13 20.45
C ARG A 264 29.00 -3.58 19.67
N ALA A 265 28.75 -2.83 18.60
CA ALA A 265 29.74 -1.89 18.08
C ALA A 265 30.02 -0.83 19.16
N ALA A 266 31.29 -0.63 19.47
CA ALA A 266 31.78 -0.19 20.78
C ALA A 266 31.84 1.33 21.00
N ASP A 267 31.02 2.17 20.34
CA ASP A 267 31.31 3.62 20.31
C ASP A 267 30.28 4.55 20.98
N GLY A 268 29.44 4.08 21.91
CA GLY A 268 28.70 4.98 22.82
C GLY A 268 27.78 6.07 22.20
N THR A 269 27.62 6.13 20.87
CA THR A 269 26.85 7.13 20.14
C THR A 269 25.39 6.75 20.06
N ARG A 270 24.50 7.74 20.21
CA ARG A 270 23.05 7.55 20.04
C ARG A 270 22.75 7.25 18.57
N PRO A 271 21.79 6.35 18.27
CA PRO A 271 21.32 6.14 16.90
C PRO A 271 20.71 7.42 16.31
N GLN A 272 20.80 7.58 14.99
CA GLN A 272 20.29 8.75 14.28
C GLN A 272 18.84 8.56 13.83
N LEU A 273 18.05 9.62 13.94
CA LEU A 273 16.75 9.76 13.30
C LEU A 273 16.77 10.96 12.37
N ILE A 274 16.64 10.71 11.08
CA ILE A 274 16.68 11.70 10.01
C ILE A 274 15.28 11.91 9.49
N LEU A 275 14.79 13.15 9.59
CA LEU A 275 13.51 13.57 9.07
C LEU A 275 13.73 14.33 7.76
N HIS A 276 13.29 13.78 6.64
CA HIS A 276 13.20 14.55 5.41
C HIS A 276 11.87 15.32 5.39
N ILE A 277 11.95 16.63 5.59
CA ILE A 277 10.82 17.51 5.91
C ILE A 277 10.59 18.56 4.82
N GLY A 278 10.06 18.13 3.67
CA GLY A 278 9.60 19.05 2.63
C GLY A 278 10.71 19.97 2.08
N MET A 279 10.36 21.05 1.38
CA MET A 279 9.01 21.44 0.96
C MET A 279 8.51 20.56 -0.21
N GLY A 280 7.20 20.40 -0.39
CA GLY A 280 6.71 19.75 -1.62
C GLY A 280 7.26 20.45 -2.87
N LYS A 281 7.40 19.71 -3.99
CA LYS A 281 7.99 20.20 -5.26
C LYS A 281 9.50 20.49 -5.23
N THR A 282 10.21 19.90 -4.29
CA THR A 282 11.69 19.89 -4.25
C THR A 282 12.27 18.48 -4.38
N GLY A 283 11.57 17.59 -5.09
CA GLY A 283 12.06 16.23 -5.36
C GLY A 283 11.73 15.19 -4.29
N THR A 284 10.80 15.47 -3.36
CA THR A 284 10.39 14.54 -2.30
C THR A 284 10.04 13.15 -2.81
N SER A 285 9.26 13.06 -3.89
CA SER A 285 8.85 11.76 -4.45
C SER A 285 10.04 10.94 -4.97
N ALA A 286 11.09 11.61 -5.48
CA ALA A 286 12.31 10.92 -5.91
C ALA A 286 13.08 10.40 -4.68
N VAL A 287 13.27 11.23 -3.64
CA VAL A 287 13.90 10.80 -2.39
C VAL A 287 13.14 9.64 -1.74
N GLN A 288 11.81 9.72 -1.66
CA GLN A 288 10.95 8.66 -1.12
C GLN A 288 11.05 7.36 -1.93
N ALA A 289 11.05 7.46 -3.28
CA ALA A 289 11.22 6.30 -4.13
C ALA A 289 12.59 5.64 -3.93
N ALA A 290 13.66 6.43 -3.90
CA ALA A 290 15.01 5.92 -3.67
C ALA A 290 15.16 5.27 -2.29
N LEU A 291 14.56 5.85 -1.24
CA LEU A 291 14.53 5.27 0.11
C LEU A 291 13.73 3.95 0.16
N ALA A 292 12.58 3.90 -0.53
CA ALA A 292 11.76 2.70 -0.59
C ALA A 292 12.44 1.57 -1.38
N GLU A 293 13.10 1.89 -2.49
CA GLU A 293 13.83 0.92 -3.32
C GLU A 293 15.18 0.51 -2.71
N GLY A 294 15.79 1.39 -1.92
CA GLY A 294 17.09 1.21 -1.31
C GLY A 294 17.13 0.27 -0.11
N GLY A 295 16.05 -0.42 0.26
CA GLY A 295 15.93 -1.18 1.51
C GLY A 295 17.11 -2.10 1.84
N ALA A 296 17.63 -2.86 0.86
CA ALA A 296 18.80 -3.71 1.06
C ALA A 296 20.11 -2.92 1.22
N ALA A 297 20.28 -1.84 0.45
CA ALA A 297 21.46 -0.95 0.54
C ALA A 297 21.47 -0.19 1.88
N LEU A 298 20.30 0.29 2.32
CA LEU A 298 20.08 0.88 3.63
C LEU A 298 20.42 -0.11 4.74
N ALA A 299 19.88 -1.33 4.70
CA ALA A 299 20.15 -2.34 5.72
C ALA A 299 21.65 -2.70 5.80
N ALA A 300 22.35 -2.75 4.66
CA ALA A 300 23.79 -3.06 4.60
C ALA A 300 24.67 -2.03 5.33
N GLN A 301 24.23 -0.77 5.40
CA GLN A 301 24.89 0.31 6.15
C GLN A 301 24.25 0.58 7.52
N GLY A 302 23.39 -0.33 8.01
CA GLY A 302 22.70 -0.18 9.30
C GLY A 302 21.63 0.90 9.30
N ALA A 303 21.01 1.20 8.17
CA ALA A 303 19.95 2.19 8.03
C ALA A 303 18.59 1.54 7.71
N ALA A 304 17.49 2.18 8.10
CA ALA A 304 16.15 1.76 7.68
C ALA A 304 15.25 2.96 7.33
N TYR A 305 14.44 2.79 6.27
CA TYR A 305 13.39 3.73 5.93
C TYR A 305 12.09 3.38 6.67
N LEU A 306 11.53 4.37 7.38
CA LEU A 306 10.32 4.24 8.19
C LEU A 306 9.02 4.55 7.42
N GLY A 307 9.13 5.00 6.16
CA GLY A 307 7.97 5.45 5.38
C GLY A 307 7.64 6.93 5.58
N MET A 308 6.36 7.25 5.40
CA MET A 308 5.84 8.63 5.44
C MET A 308 5.10 8.97 6.74
N TRP A 309 4.69 7.97 7.52
CA TRP A 309 3.71 8.17 8.59
C TRP A 309 4.31 7.83 9.96
N PHE A 310 3.90 8.57 10.99
CA PHE A 310 4.23 8.23 12.37
C PHE A 310 3.32 7.09 12.84
N ALA A 311 3.84 5.87 12.82
CA ALA A 311 3.13 4.67 13.28
C ALA A 311 3.88 3.99 14.42
N LEU A 312 3.12 3.51 15.42
CA LEU A 312 3.60 2.51 16.37
C LEU A 312 3.38 1.11 15.79
N PRO A 313 4.13 0.08 16.25
CA PRO A 313 3.83 -1.30 15.90
C PRO A 313 2.35 -1.62 16.19
N GLY A 314 1.61 -2.05 15.17
CA GLY A 314 0.18 -2.38 15.28
C GLY A 314 -0.79 -1.21 15.16
N GLU A 315 -0.33 0.04 14.98
CA GLU A 315 -1.20 1.18 14.65
C GLU A 315 -1.27 1.40 13.14
N ASP A 316 -2.48 1.32 12.59
CA ASP A 316 -2.76 1.74 11.21
C ASP A 316 -2.92 3.27 11.16
N ARG A 317 -1.93 3.94 10.57
CA ARG A 317 -2.04 5.35 10.17
C ARG A 317 -1.56 5.46 8.73
N ALA A 318 -2.50 5.36 7.79
CA ALA A 318 -2.23 5.44 6.38
C ALA A 318 -3.08 6.54 5.73
N GLY A 319 -2.43 7.67 5.41
CA GLY A 319 -3.04 8.70 4.57
C GLY A 319 -2.90 10.13 5.10
N TRP A 320 -3.18 11.05 4.20
CA TRP A 320 -3.01 12.49 4.43
C TRP A 320 -3.97 13.04 5.50
N GLU A 321 -5.19 12.52 5.58
CA GLU A 321 -6.22 12.99 6.52
C GLU A 321 -5.89 12.57 7.96
N ASP A 322 -5.44 11.33 8.14
CA ASP A 322 -5.00 10.81 9.43
C ASP A 322 -3.74 11.51 9.92
N ASN A 323 -2.78 11.78 9.04
CA ASN A 323 -1.57 12.52 9.40
C ASN A 323 -1.88 13.97 9.80
N ALA A 324 -2.75 14.66 9.07
CA ALA A 324 -3.16 16.01 9.40
C ALA A 324 -4.00 16.07 10.69
N ALA A 325 -4.83 15.06 10.97
CA ALA A 325 -5.56 14.94 12.23
C ALA A 325 -4.60 14.64 13.40
N PHE A 326 -3.64 13.74 13.19
CA PHE A 326 -2.60 13.39 14.16
C PHE A 326 -1.80 14.60 14.61
N LEU A 327 -1.25 15.37 13.66
CA LEU A 327 -0.44 16.56 13.98
C LEU A 327 -1.26 17.71 14.59
N ARG A 328 -2.59 17.61 14.62
CA ARG A 328 -3.49 18.56 15.29
C ARG A 328 -3.92 18.10 16.69
N GLN A 329 -3.44 16.96 17.18
CA GLN A 329 -3.69 16.53 18.56
C GLN A 329 -3.08 17.50 19.58
N PRO A 330 -3.58 17.52 20.83
CA PRO A 330 -2.95 18.28 21.92
C PRO A 330 -1.46 17.95 22.07
N LEU A 331 -0.64 18.95 22.39
CA LEU A 331 0.82 18.78 22.47
C LEU A 331 1.24 17.73 23.50
N GLU A 332 0.48 17.59 24.59
CA GLU A 332 0.71 16.56 25.61
C GLU A 332 0.45 15.14 25.07
N ALA A 333 -0.55 14.99 24.18
CA ALA A 333 -0.82 13.72 23.53
C ALA A 333 0.29 13.36 22.54
N LEU A 334 0.78 14.35 21.79
CA LEU A 334 1.92 14.19 20.89
C LEU A 334 3.21 13.85 21.64
N ALA A 335 3.46 14.45 22.80
CA ALA A 335 4.60 14.11 23.65
C ALA A 335 4.50 12.67 24.18
N ARG A 336 3.32 12.24 24.66
CA ARG A 336 3.12 10.84 25.08
C ARG A 336 3.35 9.86 23.94
N PHE A 337 2.82 10.17 22.76
CA PHE A 337 3.08 9.37 21.56
C PHE A 337 4.57 9.34 21.22
N GLY A 338 5.26 10.47 21.29
CA GLY A 338 6.70 10.58 21.07
C GLY A 338 7.52 9.66 21.99
N ALA A 339 7.14 9.54 23.27
CA ALA A 339 7.79 8.62 24.21
C ALA A 339 7.56 7.15 23.83
N ALA A 340 6.32 6.77 23.48
CA ALA A 340 6.01 5.42 23.00
C ALA A 340 6.75 5.10 21.69
N TRP A 341 6.82 6.09 20.78
CA TRP A 341 7.47 5.94 19.49
C TRP A 341 8.98 5.79 19.65
N ARG A 342 9.63 6.59 20.51
CA ARG A 342 11.02 6.41 20.92
C ARG A 342 11.30 4.97 21.34
N ASP A 343 10.47 4.41 22.21
CA ASP A 343 10.67 3.06 22.75
C ASP A 343 10.53 1.99 21.66
N ALA A 344 9.58 2.16 20.75
CA ALA A 344 9.42 1.30 19.57
C ALA A 344 10.63 1.40 18.62
N LEU A 345 11.12 2.61 18.32
CA LEU A 345 12.28 2.82 17.48
C LEU A 345 13.55 2.21 18.10
N LEU A 346 13.73 2.34 19.41
CA LEU A 346 14.86 1.72 20.13
C LEU A 346 14.79 0.20 20.10
N ALA A 347 13.60 -0.38 20.25
CA ALA A 347 13.42 -1.83 20.13
C ALA A 347 13.80 -2.32 18.73
N ARG A 348 13.42 -1.56 17.70
CA ARG A 348 13.77 -1.84 16.31
C ARG A 348 15.28 -1.73 16.06
N VAL A 349 15.90 -0.63 16.48
CA VAL A 349 17.35 -0.41 16.40
C VAL A 349 18.13 -1.58 17.00
N ARG A 350 17.72 -2.06 18.18
CA ARG A 350 18.40 -3.17 18.87
C ARG A 350 18.21 -4.51 18.16
N SER A 351 17.01 -4.79 17.68
CA SER A 351 16.69 -6.09 17.06
C SER A 351 17.27 -6.23 15.65
N GLU A 352 17.29 -5.13 14.90
CA GLU A 352 17.77 -5.10 13.51
C GLU A 352 19.24 -4.64 13.38
N GLY A 353 19.87 -4.20 14.49
CA GLY A 353 21.26 -3.73 14.49
C GLY A 353 21.46 -2.40 13.75
N LEU A 354 20.43 -1.55 13.73
CA LEU A 354 20.42 -0.28 12.99
C LEU A 354 21.19 0.82 13.74
N GLN A 355 21.73 1.77 13.01
CA GLN A 355 22.36 2.99 13.49
C GLN A 355 21.61 4.24 13.01
N SER A 356 20.89 4.15 11.89
CA SER A 356 20.19 5.29 11.29
C SER A 356 18.77 4.94 10.87
N LEU A 357 17.83 5.84 11.13
CA LEU A 357 16.43 5.72 10.72
C LEU A 357 16.04 6.94 9.91
N VAL A 358 15.33 6.75 8.81
CA VAL A 358 14.87 7.85 7.94
C VAL A 358 13.35 7.86 7.87
N LEU A 359 12.73 9.01 8.10
CA LEU A 359 11.31 9.25 7.83
C LEU A 359 11.19 10.40 6.83
N SER A 360 10.39 10.24 5.78
CA SER A 360 10.29 11.26 4.72
C SER A 360 8.85 11.65 4.49
N ASN A 361 8.48 12.87 4.91
CA ASN A 361 7.14 13.42 4.73
C ASN A 361 7.19 14.94 4.62
N GLU A 362 6.78 15.45 3.45
CA GLU A 362 6.83 16.88 3.16
C GLU A 362 5.83 17.73 3.94
N SER A 363 4.75 17.13 4.45
CA SER A 363 3.77 17.86 5.26
C SER A 363 4.31 18.31 6.61
N LEU A 364 5.41 17.70 7.08
CA LEU A 364 6.03 17.98 8.38
C LEU A 364 6.57 19.41 8.49
N VAL A 365 6.92 20.04 7.36
CA VAL A 365 7.33 21.46 7.33
C VAL A 365 6.23 22.37 7.87
N GLY A 366 4.96 21.99 7.73
CA GLY A 366 3.79 22.78 8.14
C GLY A 366 3.34 22.60 9.59
N ALA A 367 4.02 21.77 10.40
CA ALA A 367 3.60 21.46 11.77
C ALA A 367 4.75 21.48 12.82
N PRO A 368 5.62 22.51 12.85
CA PRO A 368 6.80 22.53 13.72
C PRO A 368 6.47 22.50 15.21
N ALA A 369 5.38 23.14 15.67
CA ALA A 369 4.98 23.08 17.08
C ALA A 369 4.59 21.65 17.52
N ALA A 370 3.84 20.94 16.67
CA ALA A 370 3.46 19.56 16.92
C ALA A 370 4.69 18.63 16.94
N LEU A 371 5.63 18.84 16.00
CA LEU A 371 6.84 18.04 15.95
C LEU A 371 7.83 18.35 17.07
N GLN A 372 7.90 19.59 17.55
CA GLN A 372 8.69 19.91 18.74
C GLN A 372 8.21 19.09 19.95
N ALA A 373 6.89 19.00 20.16
CA ALA A 373 6.32 18.20 21.25
C ALA A 373 6.55 16.69 21.05
N LEU A 374 6.36 16.18 19.83
CA LEU A 374 6.56 14.77 19.49
C LEU A 374 8.03 14.34 19.62
N LEU A 375 8.96 15.16 19.13
CA LEU A 375 10.39 14.83 19.09
C LEU A 375 11.09 15.04 20.43
N GLY A 376 10.51 15.81 21.35
CA GLY A 376 11.08 16.06 22.68
C GLY A 376 11.57 14.79 23.38
N PRO A 377 10.70 13.79 23.63
CA PRO A 377 11.11 12.52 24.21
C PRO A 377 12.07 11.71 23.32
N VAL A 378 11.89 11.76 22.00
CA VAL A 378 12.72 11.00 21.04
C VAL A 378 14.19 11.41 21.12
N ARG A 379 14.46 12.71 21.30
CA ARG A 379 15.81 13.30 21.40
C ARG A 379 16.58 12.87 22.65
N GLU A 380 15.92 12.29 23.65
CA GLU A 380 16.60 11.72 24.81
C GLU A 380 17.45 10.50 24.43
N ALA A 381 17.04 9.79 23.36
CA ALA A 381 17.64 8.53 22.94
C ALA A 381 18.23 8.56 21.53
N PHE A 382 17.77 9.47 20.67
CA PHE A 382 18.23 9.61 19.28
C PHE A 382 18.96 10.93 19.07
N ASP A 383 19.94 10.92 18.17
CA ASP A 383 20.41 12.13 17.52
C ASP A 383 19.46 12.46 16.36
N VAL A 384 18.74 13.58 16.44
CA VAL A 384 17.64 13.90 15.52
C VAL A 384 18.08 15.01 14.57
N ARG A 385 17.89 14.81 13.28
CA ARG A 385 18.14 15.82 12.23
C ARG A 385 16.92 15.95 11.32
N ALA A 386 16.71 17.14 10.78
CA ALA A 386 15.61 17.47 9.89
C ALA A 386 16.14 18.15 8.63
N ILE A 387 16.15 17.43 7.50
CA ILE A 387 16.64 17.94 6.22
C ILE A 387 15.45 18.49 5.44
N CYS A 388 15.51 19.78 5.11
CA CYS A 388 14.50 20.48 4.31
C CYS A 388 15.13 21.03 3.04
N TYR A 389 14.52 20.78 1.89
CA TYR A 389 14.89 21.44 0.64
C TYR A 389 13.98 22.63 0.37
N ALA A 390 14.58 23.78 0.12
CA ALA A 390 13.88 24.99 -0.29
C ALA A 390 14.30 25.42 -1.70
N ARG A 391 13.31 25.86 -2.48
CA ARG A 391 13.46 26.28 -3.87
C ARG A 391 13.24 27.78 -4.00
N ASP A 392 13.73 28.38 -5.07
CA ASP A 392 13.42 29.74 -5.48
C ASP A 392 11.91 29.91 -5.58
N PRO A 393 11.29 30.84 -4.80
CA PRO A 393 9.85 31.05 -4.82
C PRO A 393 9.32 31.44 -6.19
N PHE A 394 10.13 32.06 -7.08
CA PHE A 394 9.71 32.38 -8.44
C PHE A 394 9.46 31.13 -9.29
N ALA A 395 10.29 30.09 -9.12
CA ALA A 395 10.13 28.81 -9.82
C ALA A 395 9.18 27.86 -9.08
N TRP A 396 9.15 27.93 -7.75
CA TRP A 396 8.37 27.04 -6.91
C TRP A 396 6.88 27.37 -6.93
N LEU A 397 6.47 28.64 -6.88
CA LEU A 397 5.06 29.03 -6.77
C LEU A 397 4.18 28.54 -7.92
N PRO A 398 4.57 28.68 -9.21
CA PRO A 398 3.83 28.09 -10.33
C PRO A 398 3.64 26.58 -10.17
N SER A 399 4.72 25.87 -9.81
CA SER A 399 4.70 24.41 -9.65
C SER A 399 3.85 23.95 -8.48
N ALA A 400 3.88 24.69 -7.37
CA ALA A 400 3.14 24.37 -6.16
C ALA A 400 1.64 24.68 -6.33
N TYR A 401 1.30 25.80 -6.98
CA TYR A 401 -0.08 26.11 -7.36
C TYR A 401 -0.65 25.10 -8.36
N ALA A 402 0.10 24.70 -9.39
CA ALA A 402 -0.36 23.68 -10.33
C ALA A 402 -0.73 22.37 -9.62
N GLN A 403 0.06 21.97 -8.61
CA GLN A 403 -0.24 20.78 -7.83
C GLN A 403 -1.43 20.98 -6.90
N TRP A 404 -1.36 21.93 -5.97
CA TRP A 404 -2.34 21.99 -4.87
C TRP A 404 -3.55 22.89 -5.18
N GLY A 405 -3.42 23.75 -6.17
CA GLY A 405 -4.48 24.65 -6.65
C GLY A 405 -5.33 24.03 -7.75
N LEU A 406 -4.74 23.19 -8.62
CA LEU A 406 -5.44 22.60 -9.78
C LEU A 406 -5.56 21.07 -9.69
N ARG A 407 -4.45 20.35 -9.46
CA ARG A 407 -4.41 18.88 -9.55
C ARG A 407 -4.99 18.17 -8.33
N ASP A 408 -4.40 18.38 -7.15
CA ASP A 408 -4.72 17.71 -5.88
C ASP A 408 -5.56 18.63 -4.99
N ARG A 409 -6.61 19.22 -5.55
CA ARG A 409 -7.32 20.30 -4.90
C ARG A 409 -8.10 19.81 -3.67
N HIS A 410 -7.87 20.48 -2.53
CA HIS A 410 -8.50 20.14 -1.25
C HIS A 410 -9.82 20.89 -0.96
N LYS A 411 -10.20 21.85 -1.79
CA LYS A 411 -11.49 22.58 -1.70
C LYS A 411 -12.39 22.16 -2.87
N GLY A 412 -13.71 22.19 -2.70
CA GLY A 412 -14.69 22.02 -3.79
C GLY A 412 -15.03 23.33 -4.51
N GLY A 413 -15.70 23.25 -5.66
CA GLY A 413 -16.13 24.42 -6.46
C GLY A 413 -15.09 24.88 -7.49
N GLU A 414 -15.15 26.13 -7.98
CA GLU A 414 -14.19 26.60 -8.99
C GLU A 414 -12.78 26.80 -8.39
N PRO A 415 -11.69 26.40 -9.07
CA PRO A 415 -10.35 26.71 -8.62
C PRO A 415 -10.13 28.22 -8.47
N ASP A 416 -9.37 28.62 -7.45
CA ASP A 416 -8.92 30.00 -7.34
C ASP A 416 -8.08 30.35 -8.57
N ASP A 417 -8.07 31.60 -9.01
CA ASP A 417 -7.06 32.06 -9.96
C ASP A 417 -5.64 31.91 -9.39
N TYR A 418 -4.63 31.99 -10.26
CA TYR A 418 -3.23 31.87 -9.85
C TYR A 418 -2.87 32.88 -8.75
N ALA A 419 -3.25 34.14 -8.92
CA ALA A 419 -2.89 35.23 -8.02
C ALA A 419 -3.42 35.01 -6.58
N THR A 420 -4.63 34.48 -6.45
CA THR A 420 -5.29 34.19 -5.18
C THR A 420 -4.74 32.90 -4.58
N GLY A 421 -4.63 31.83 -5.38
CA GLY A 421 -4.14 30.54 -4.93
C GLY A 421 -2.67 30.58 -4.49
N ALA A 422 -1.80 31.22 -5.28
CA ALA A 422 -0.36 31.32 -4.98
C ALA A 422 -0.09 32.13 -3.69
N ARG A 423 -0.87 33.16 -3.37
CA ARG A 423 -0.78 33.89 -2.08
C ARG A 423 -1.09 33.04 -0.85
N ARG A 424 -1.86 31.97 -1.02
CA ARG A 424 -2.08 30.98 0.03
C ARG A 424 -0.93 29.99 0.08
N VAL A 425 -0.48 29.52 -1.08
CA VAL A 425 0.58 28.49 -1.18
C VAL A 425 1.94 29.01 -0.70
N VAL A 426 2.29 30.27 -0.98
CA VAL A 426 3.56 30.90 -0.51
C VAL A 426 3.75 30.84 1.01
N ARG A 427 2.65 30.73 1.77
CA ARG A 427 2.70 30.63 3.23
C ARG A 427 3.36 29.35 3.74
N HIS A 428 3.58 28.32 2.91
CA HIS A 428 4.32 27.13 3.33
C HIS A 428 5.76 27.46 3.75
N TYR A 429 6.38 28.51 3.21
CA TYR A 429 7.70 28.97 3.67
C TYR A 429 7.69 29.47 5.13
N ARG A 430 6.53 29.82 5.69
CA ARG A 430 6.43 30.13 7.13
C ARG A 430 6.78 28.92 7.99
N GLY A 431 6.47 27.70 7.51
CA GLY A 431 6.85 26.47 8.19
C GLY A 431 8.36 26.38 8.39
N VAL A 432 9.15 26.70 7.35
CA VAL A 432 10.63 26.72 7.44
C VAL A 432 11.11 27.73 8.48
N VAL A 433 10.53 28.93 8.49
CA VAL A 433 10.86 29.97 9.49
C VAL A 433 10.54 29.48 10.90
N GLU A 434 9.36 28.91 11.13
CA GLU A 434 8.96 28.39 12.43
C GLU A 434 9.82 27.19 12.89
N TRP A 435 10.29 26.35 11.96
CA TRP A 435 11.27 25.31 12.23
C TRP A 435 12.60 25.90 12.72
N ALA A 436 13.12 26.90 12.01
CA ALA A 436 14.36 27.60 12.38
C ALA A 436 14.24 28.34 13.72
N GLU A 437 13.05 28.84 14.09
CA GLU A 437 12.82 29.46 15.39
C GLU A 437 12.76 28.45 16.54
N ARG A 438 12.05 27.33 16.34
CA ARG A 438 11.70 26.39 17.43
C ARG A 438 12.74 25.32 17.66
N MET A 439 13.37 24.87 16.58
CA MET A 439 14.30 23.74 16.57
C MET A 439 15.48 24.02 15.61
N PRO A 440 16.18 25.17 15.73
CA PRO A 440 17.28 25.54 14.84
C PRO A 440 18.39 24.48 14.78
N GLU A 441 18.62 23.79 15.90
CA GLU A 441 19.64 22.76 16.03
C GLU A 441 19.33 21.47 15.27
N LEU A 442 18.07 21.26 14.89
CA LEU A 442 17.64 20.08 14.14
C LEU A 442 17.57 20.36 12.63
N LEU A 443 17.31 21.61 12.24
CA LEU A 443 17.02 21.98 10.85
C LEU A 443 18.30 22.15 10.03
N GLU A 444 18.43 21.33 8.99
CA GLU A 444 19.36 21.53 7.89
C GLU A 444 18.59 21.96 6.64
N LEU A 445 18.69 23.24 6.30
CA LEU A 445 18.04 23.80 5.12
C LEU A 445 18.99 23.79 3.92
N ARG A 446 18.55 23.22 2.80
CA ARG A 446 19.35 23.04 1.58
C ARG A 446 18.70 23.69 0.36
N PRO A 447 19.47 24.27 -0.57
CA PRO A 447 18.93 24.74 -1.84
C PRO A 447 18.50 23.56 -2.71
N TYR A 448 17.35 23.67 -3.36
CA TYR A 448 16.94 22.76 -4.43
C TYR A 448 17.54 23.18 -5.77
N ASP A 449 17.60 24.49 -6.04
CA ASP A 449 18.09 24.99 -7.32
C ASP A 449 19.60 24.79 -7.44
N GLY A 450 20.04 24.24 -8.57
CA GLY A 450 21.44 23.87 -8.82
C GLY A 450 21.80 22.45 -8.40
N VAL A 451 20.93 21.73 -7.69
CA VAL A 451 21.12 20.30 -7.40
C VAL A 451 20.73 19.49 -8.64
N THR A 452 21.71 18.81 -9.23
CA THR A 452 21.50 18.00 -10.45
C THR A 452 20.82 16.67 -10.13
N ASP A 453 21.18 16.07 -8.98
CA ASP A 453 20.59 14.84 -8.46
C ASP A 453 20.23 15.03 -6.98
N ILE A 454 18.93 15.21 -6.74
CA ILE A 454 18.38 15.43 -5.40
C ILE A 454 18.51 14.21 -4.49
N VAL A 455 18.50 13.00 -5.08
CA VAL A 455 18.65 11.75 -4.31
C VAL A 455 20.08 11.64 -3.81
N ALA A 456 21.06 11.91 -4.68
CA ALA A 456 22.47 11.90 -4.30
C ALA A 456 22.79 12.96 -3.24
N ASP A 457 22.27 14.18 -3.40
CA ASP A 457 22.46 15.25 -2.41
C ASP A 457 21.83 14.90 -1.05
N PHE A 458 20.61 14.34 -1.07
CA PHE A 458 19.95 13.89 0.16
C PHE A 458 20.71 12.75 0.82
N ALA A 459 21.14 11.75 0.04
CA ALA A 459 21.91 10.62 0.55
C ALA A 459 23.21 11.11 1.22
N ALA A 460 23.93 12.03 0.59
CA ALA A 460 25.12 12.65 1.16
C ALA A 460 24.82 13.41 2.46
N ALA A 461 23.77 14.24 2.49
CA ALA A 461 23.36 14.98 3.69
C ALA A 461 22.94 14.04 4.84
N ALA A 462 22.26 12.95 4.50
CA ALA A 462 21.83 11.92 5.43
C ALA A 462 22.96 10.96 5.87
N GLY A 463 24.13 11.00 5.22
CA GLY A 463 25.23 10.06 5.47
C GLY A 463 24.90 8.63 5.02
N LEU A 464 24.19 8.49 3.91
CA LEU A 464 23.69 7.24 3.34
C LEU A 464 24.19 7.07 1.91
N GLU A 465 24.29 5.80 1.48
CA GLU A 465 24.39 5.43 0.08
C GLU A 465 23.01 4.99 -0.43
N LEU A 466 22.52 5.62 -1.49
CA LEU A 466 21.27 5.27 -2.17
C LEU A 466 21.53 4.94 -3.65
N PRO A 467 20.82 3.96 -4.23
CA PRO A 467 20.95 3.66 -5.65
C PRO A 467 20.45 4.83 -6.49
N PRO A 468 21.09 5.13 -7.64
CA PRO A 468 20.61 6.14 -8.56
C PRO A 468 19.26 5.73 -9.14
N LEU A 469 18.32 6.67 -9.25
CA LEU A 469 17.04 6.44 -9.93
C LEU A 469 17.25 6.53 -11.45
N THR A 470 16.85 5.49 -12.17
CA THR A 470 16.92 5.47 -13.64
C THR A 470 15.74 6.17 -14.32
N ASP A 471 14.66 6.50 -13.59
CA ASP A 471 13.45 7.12 -14.16
C ASP A 471 12.92 8.28 -13.32
N ARG A 472 12.42 9.34 -13.99
CA ARG A 472 11.68 10.42 -13.34
C ARG A 472 10.33 9.90 -12.85
N VAL A 473 10.19 9.78 -11.54
CA VAL A 473 9.05 9.14 -10.87
C VAL A 473 7.71 9.84 -11.17
N TRP A 474 7.67 11.15 -11.43
CA TRP A 474 6.48 11.85 -11.96
C TRP A 474 6.86 13.15 -12.69
N PRO A 475 6.76 13.24 -14.04
CA PRO A 475 6.91 14.52 -14.73
C PRO A 475 5.78 15.49 -14.34
N SER A 476 6.09 16.79 -14.31
CA SER A 476 5.06 17.82 -14.17
C SER A 476 4.08 17.70 -15.33
N PRO A 477 2.75 17.64 -15.07
CA PRO A 477 1.75 17.64 -16.12
C PRO A 477 1.91 18.86 -17.02
N GLU A 478 1.70 18.69 -18.33
CA GLU A 478 1.73 19.83 -19.24
C GLU A 478 0.51 20.74 -19.04
N PRO A 479 0.60 22.05 -19.37
CA PRO A 479 -0.49 23.01 -19.23
C PRO A 479 -1.87 22.54 -19.70
N ALA A 480 -1.93 21.82 -20.83
CA ALA A 480 -3.16 21.26 -21.38
C ALA A 480 -3.82 20.26 -20.42
N GLU A 481 -3.04 19.34 -19.85
CA GLU A 481 -3.52 18.36 -18.89
C GLU A 481 -4.06 19.04 -17.62
N LEU A 482 -3.36 20.07 -17.12
CA LEU A 482 -3.80 20.81 -15.93
C LEU A 482 -5.15 21.51 -16.13
N ILE A 483 -5.42 22.05 -17.32
CA ILE A 483 -6.72 22.66 -17.64
C ILE A 483 -7.83 21.62 -17.65
N ALA A 484 -7.60 20.46 -18.26
CA ALA A 484 -8.56 19.37 -18.26
C ALA A 484 -8.90 18.94 -16.83
N ARG A 485 -7.87 18.75 -15.99
CA ARG A 485 -8.03 18.39 -14.57
C ARG A 485 -8.76 19.47 -13.78
N ALA A 486 -8.40 20.73 -13.94
CA ALA A 486 -9.06 21.85 -13.26
C ALA A 486 -10.57 21.90 -13.58
N ARG A 487 -10.96 21.68 -14.84
CA ARG A 487 -12.36 21.65 -15.25
C ARG A 487 -13.14 20.50 -14.63
N TYR A 488 -12.54 19.32 -14.59
CA TYR A 488 -13.15 18.15 -13.98
C TYR A 488 -13.36 18.36 -12.48
N SER A 489 -12.30 18.78 -11.76
CA SER A 489 -12.35 19.00 -10.32
C SER A 489 -13.36 20.08 -9.93
N ALA A 490 -13.59 21.09 -10.77
CA ALA A 490 -14.60 22.13 -10.55
C ALA A 490 -16.05 21.61 -10.48
N GLY A 491 -16.32 20.42 -11.03
CA GLY A 491 -17.65 19.81 -11.06
C GLY A 491 -18.12 19.23 -9.73
N PHE A 492 -17.27 19.20 -8.71
CA PHE A 492 -17.52 18.49 -7.46
C PHE A 492 -17.34 19.39 -6.22
N PRO A 493 -18.21 19.26 -5.22
CA PRO A 493 -18.13 20.02 -3.97
C PRO A 493 -17.16 19.40 -2.94
N GLU A 494 -16.80 18.12 -3.08
CA GLU A 494 -15.82 17.44 -2.21
C GLU A 494 -14.39 17.40 -2.78
N ARG A 495 -13.42 17.01 -1.95
CA ARG A 495 -12.03 16.75 -2.36
C ARG A 495 -11.97 15.69 -3.47
N ILE A 496 -11.06 15.89 -4.43
CA ILE A 496 -10.85 14.96 -5.54
C ILE A 496 -9.39 14.50 -5.56
N GLU A 497 -9.20 13.20 -5.39
CA GLU A 497 -7.93 12.54 -5.66
C GLU A 497 -7.65 12.53 -7.16
N ALA A 498 -6.37 12.65 -7.53
CA ALA A 498 -5.94 12.70 -8.93
C ALA A 498 -6.44 11.49 -9.75
N ASP A 499 -6.57 10.33 -9.10
CA ASP A 499 -7.04 9.07 -9.70
C ASP A 499 -8.52 9.11 -10.15
N ARG A 500 -9.32 10.05 -9.66
CA ARG A 500 -10.76 10.11 -9.91
C ARG A 500 -11.02 10.76 -11.27
N PHE A 501 -10.18 11.73 -11.65
CA PHE A 501 -10.12 12.28 -13.01
C PHE A 501 -9.89 11.14 -14.02
N ASP A 502 -8.81 10.38 -13.81
CA ASP A 502 -8.39 9.29 -14.69
C ASP A 502 -9.49 8.23 -14.86
N ARG A 503 -10.35 8.06 -13.84
CA ARG A 503 -11.45 7.08 -13.84
C ARG A 503 -12.76 7.57 -14.45
N ARG A 504 -13.07 8.87 -14.42
CA ARG A 504 -14.45 9.37 -14.65
C ARG A 504 -14.63 10.40 -15.77
N VAL A 505 -13.58 11.08 -16.24
CA VAL A 505 -13.72 12.07 -17.33
C VAL A 505 -14.25 11.44 -18.62
N LEU A 506 -14.24 10.11 -18.70
CA LEU A 506 -14.77 9.32 -19.82
C LEU A 506 -16.31 9.21 -19.87
N ALA A 507 -17.07 9.96 -19.07
CA ALA A 507 -18.54 9.99 -19.15
C ALA A 507 -19.16 11.32 -18.68
N GLU A 508 -19.85 11.99 -19.61
CA GLU A 508 -20.91 13.00 -19.43
C GLU A 508 -20.55 14.50 -19.36
N GLY A 509 -21.33 15.28 -20.12
CA GLY A 509 -21.12 16.69 -20.43
C GLY A 509 -22.01 17.67 -19.68
N ARG A 510 -21.45 18.86 -19.43
CA ARG A 510 -22.12 20.11 -19.01
C ARG A 510 -21.51 21.27 -19.80
N ALA A 511 -22.19 22.41 -19.87
CA ALA A 511 -21.67 23.62 -20.51
C ALA A 511 -20.28 24.02 -19.99
N VAL A 512 -19.42 24.53 -20.88
CA VAL A 512 -17.98 24.65 -20.67
C VAL A 512 -17.51 26.09 -20.92
N PRO A 513 -16.76 26.72 -19.99
CA PRO A 513 -16.03 27.96 -20.25
C PRO A 513 -14.99 27.79 -21.37
N SER A 514 -14.59 28.87 -22.04
CA SER A 514 -13.57 28.77 -23.08
C SER A 514 -12.20 28.38 -22.48
N ILE A 515 -11.42 27.62 -23.25
CA ILE A 515 -10.06 27.20 -22.87
C ILE A 515 -9.18 28.43 -22.59
N GLU A 516 -9.36 29.49 -23.37
CA GLU A 516 -8.62 30.74 -23.25
C GLU A 516 -8.87 31.41 -21.89
N ALA A 517 -10.14 31.43 -21.43
CA ALA A 517 -10.49 31.97 -20.12
C ALA A 517 -9.85 31.17 -18.97
N LEU A 518 -9.80 29.84 -19.09
CA LEU A 518 -9.18 28.97 -18.08
C LEU A 518 -7.66 29.11 -18.04
N ALA A 519 -7.00 29.16 -19.20
CA ALA A 519 -5.56 29.38 -19.29
C ALA A 519 -5.15 30.75 -18.71
N ALA A 520 -5.85 31.82 -19.07
CA ALA A 520 -5.57 33.15 -18.55
C ALA A 520 -5.76 33.24 -17.03
N ARG A 521 -6.74 32.54 -16.48
CA ARG A 521 -7.05 32.58 -15.05
C ARG A 521 -6.09 31.74 -14.20
N HIS A 522 -5.70 30.58 -14.68
CA HIS A 522 -4.99 29.58 -13.87
C HIS A 522 -3.51 29.41 -14.21
N LEU A 523 -3.08 29.79 -15.42
CA LEU A 523 -1.71 29.60 -15.88
C LEU A 523 -0.97 30.92 -16.13
N ASP A 524 -1.63 32.07 -15.96
CA ASP A 524 -0.94 33.36 -15.93
C ASP A 524 -0.19 33.54 -14.61
N THR A 525 1.12 33.38 -14.67
CA THR A 525 2.03 33.50 -13.52
C THR A 525 2.54 34.92 -13.29
N SER A 526 2.00 35.93 -13.99
CA SER A 526 2.43 37.33 -13.91
C SER A 526 2.42 37.91 -12.49
N ALA A 527 1.51 37.44 -11.64
CA ALA A 527 1.39 37.86 -10.24
C ALA A 527 2.55 37.39 -9.33
N THR A 528 3.40 36.46 -9.76
CA THR A 528 4.44 35.84 -8.91
C THR A 528 5.36 36.86 -8.26
N ALA A 529 5.83 37.86 -9.02
CA ALA A 529 6.75 38.88 -8.49
C ALA A 529 6.11 39.71 -7.37
N ALA A 530 4.84 40.11 -7.53
CA ALA A 530 4.12 40.84 -6.50
C ALA A 530 3.92 39.97 -5.24
N ILE A 531 3.58 38.69 -5.41
CA ILE A 531 3.38 37.76 -4.29
C ILE A 531 4.68 37.53 -3.51
N VAL A 532 5.82 37.37 -4.21
CA VAL A 532 7.13 37.24 -3.57
C VAL A 532 7.49 38.51 -2.82
N ALA A 533 7.24 39.69 -3.39
CA ALA A 533 7.50 40.98 -2.74
C ALA A 533 6.62 41.19 -1.49
N GLU A 534 5.32 40.87 -1.56
CA GLU A 534 4.38 40.90 -0.43
C GLU A 534 4.83 40.01 0.74
N ASN A 535 5.61 38.96 0.45
CA ASN A 535 6.11 37.99 1.42
C ASN A 535 7.63 38.09 1.63
N ALA A 536 8.26 39.20 1.22
CA ALA A 536 9.72 39.40 1.31
C ALA A 536 10.26 39.11 2.71
N ALA A 537 9.55 39.54 3.75
CA ALA A 537 9.94 39.32 5.14
C ALA A 537 10.11 37.84 5.51
N ILE A 538 9.37 36.91 4.89
CA ILE A 538 9.55 35.47 5.13
C ILE A 538 10.90 35.02 4.58
N PHE A 539 11.23 35.44 3.36
CA PHE A 539 12.48 35.06 2.69
C PHE A 539 13.70 35.74 3.32
N ASP A 540 13.58 37.01 3.72
CA ASP A 540 14.63 37.74 4.46
C ASP A 540 14.96 37.05 5.78
N ARG A 541 13.95 36.44 6.42
CA ARG A 541 14.14 35.65 7.64
C ARG A 541 14.81 34.31 7.36
N ILE A 542 14.42 33.59 6.32
CA ILE A 542 15.11 32.35 5.91
C ILE A 542 16.59 32.63 5.60
N ALA A 543 16.89 33.69 4.85
CA ALA A 543 18.26 34.07 4.53
C ALA A 543 19.08 34.39 5.80
N ARG A 544 18.48 35.10 6.75
CA ARG A 544 19.13 35.48 8.01
C ARG A 544 19.31 34.32 8.98
N ASP A 545 18.25 33.55 9.20
CA ASP A 545 18.16 32.55 10.26
C ASP A 545 18.76 31.20 9.80
N CYS A 546 18.72 30.92 8.48
CA CYS A 546 19.22 29.66 7.90
C CYS A 546 20.41 29.85 6.94
N GLY A 547 20.83 31.08 6.64
CA GLY A 547 21.95 31.36 5.73
C GLY A 547 21.66 31.09 4.26
N LEU A 548 20.40 30.91 3.86
CA LEU A 548 20.00 30.52 2.50
C LEU A 548 19.24 31.65 1.79
N GLU A 549 19.87 32.30 0.81
CA GLU A 549 19.19 33.26 -0.06
C GLU A 549 18.41 32.52 -1.15
N LEU A 550 17.08 32.56 -1.06
CA LEU A 550 16.19 31.87 -2.00
C LEU A 550 15.80 32.72 -3.21
N ARG A 551 15.90 34.05 -3.12
CA ARG A 551 15.50 34.92 -4.23
C ARG A 551 16.68 35.06 -5.18
N GLY A 552 16.67 34.29 -6.26
CA GLY A 552 17.62 34.48 -7.36
C GLY A 552 17.47 35.85 -8.02
N ALA A 553 18.50 36.29 -8.75
CA ALA A 553 18.44 37.50 -9.57
C ALA A 553 17.41 37.31 -10.70
N ALA A 554 16.20 37.83 -10.50
CA ALA A 554 15.09 37.88 -11.45
C ALA A 554 14.82 36.54 -12.18
N GLY A 555 14.02 35.66 -11.55
CA GLY A 555 13.52 34.45 -12.19
C GLY A 555 12.80 34.72 -13.52
N PRO A 556 12.72 33.72 -14.41
CA PRO A 556 12.11 33.87 -15.74
C PRO A 556 10.67 34.37 -15.60
N ARG A 557 10.36 35.46 -16.29
CA ARG A 557 8.98 35.96 -16.45
C ARG A 557 8.23 35.03 -17.38
N SER A 558 7.58 33.99 -16.85
CA SER A 558 6.61 33.23 -17.63
C SER A 558 5.31 34.04 -17.75
N GLY A 559 4.97 34.40 -19.00
CA GLY A 559 3.64 34.87 -19.35
C GLY A 559 2.68 33.69 -19.55
N ALA A 560 1.43 33.98 -19.87
CA ALA A 560 0.46 32.96 -20.22
C ALA A 560 1.00 32.05 -21.35
N PRO A 561 0.74 30.72 -21.29
CA PRO A 561 1.17 29.78 -22.32
C PRO A 561 0.63 30.17 -23.70
N ASP A 562 1.36 29.82 -24.77
CA ASP A 562 0.92 30.07 -26.14
C ASP A 562 -0.43 29.38 -26.39
N ARG A 563 -1.40 30.18 -26.83
CA ARG A 563 -2.79 29.78 -26.98
C ARG A 563 -2.97 28.76 -28.09
N ALA A 564 -2.25 28.94 -29.20
CA ALA A 564 -2.34 28.03 -30.33
C ALA A 564 -1.79 26.66 -29.95
N ALA A 565 -0.57 26.62 -29.42
CA ALA A 565 0.06 25.39 -28.94
C ALA A 565 -0.79 24.67 -27.87
N LEU A 566 -1.35 25.40 -26.90
CA LEU A 566 -2.19 24.83 -25.86
C LEU A 566 -3.48 24.21 -26.42
N ARG A 567 -4.15 24.90 -27.36
CA ARG A 567 -5.36 24.39 -28.01
C ARG A 567 -5.07 23.13 -28.80
N ASP A 568 -3.98 23.12 -29.57
CA ASP A 568 -3.60 21.98 -30.40
C ASP A 568 -3.28 20.74 -29.51
N ARG A 569 -2.55 20.94 -28.39
CA ARG A 569 -2.30 19.87 -27.41
C ARG A 569 -3.57 19.38 -26.72
N LEU A 570 -4.52 20.26 -26.42
CA LEU A 570 -5.82 19.85 -25.87
C LEU A 570 -6.62 19.01 -26.88
N LEU A 571 -6.54 19.33 -28.17
CA LEU A 571 -7.15 18.52 -29.22
C LEU A 571 -6.49 17.14 -29.31
N ASP A 572 -5.16 17.05 -29.21
CA ASP A 572 -4.44 15.78 -29.16
C ASP A 572 -4.93 14.90 -28.00
N TYR A 573 -5.06 15.49 -26.80
CA TYR A 573 -5.59 14.76 -25.64
C TYR A 573 -7.04 14.34 -25.84
N LEU A 574 -7.90 15.21 -26.38
CA LEU A 574 -9.29 14.86 -26.65
C LEU A 574 -9.39 13.72 -27.68
N LEU A 575 -8.54 13.72 -28.70
CA LEU A 575 -8.46 12.66 -29.70
C LEU A 575 -8.05 11.34 -29.05
N GLU A 576 -6.96 11.31 -28.29
CA GLU A 576 -6.50 10.10 -27.58
C GLU A 576 -7.56 9.56 -26.60
N LEU A 577 -8.18 10.46 -25.83
CA LEU A 577 -9.27 10.09 -24.93
C LEU A 577 -10.45 9.48 -25.69
N THR A 578 -10.83 10.07 -26.83
CA THR A 578 -11.93 9.56 -27.66
C THR A 578 -11.59 8.19 -28.25
N LEU A 579 -10.35 7.98 -28.71
CA LEU A 579 -9.88 6.70 -29.22
C LEU A 579 -9.87 5.61 -28.13
N ASP A 580 -9.45 5.94 -26.90
CA ASP A 580 -9.50 5.01 -25.77
C ASP A 580 -10.94 4.64 -25.40
N GLN A 581 -11.85 5.61 -25.37
CA GLN A 581 -13.28 5.36 -25.15
C GLN A 581 -13.86 4.44 -26.21
N ALA A 582 -13.55 4.66 -27.50
CA ALA A 582 -14.01 3.82 -28.59
C ALA A 582 -13.57 2.36 -28.39
N ARG A 583 -12.28 2.12 -28.09
CA ARG A 583 -11.76 0.76 -27.81
C ARG A 583 -12.44 0.11 -26.61
N ARG A 584 -12.70 0.88 -25.55
CA ARG A 584 -13.40 0.40 -24.36
C ARG A 584 -14.85 0.01 -24.66
N ILE A 585 -15.55 0.80 -25.49
CA ILE A 585 -16.90 0.51 -25.95
C ILE A 585 -16.91 -0.75 -26.81
N GLU A 586 -16.03 -0.87 -27.80
CA GLU A 586 -15.89 -2.08 -28.63
C GLU A 586 -15.64 -3.33 -27.77
N ALA A 587 -14.77 -3.23 -26.78
CA ALA A 587 -14.48 -4.32 -25.84
C ALA A 587 -15.71 -4.70 -24.98
N LEU A 588 -16.55 -3.72 -24.62
CA LEU A 588 -17.81 -3.97 -23.91
C LEU A 588 -18.86 -4.61 -24.83
N GLU A 589 -19.01 -4.11 -26.06
CA GLU A 589 -19.95 -4.63 -27.05
C GLU A 589 -19.62 -6.08 -27.44
N ALA A 590 -18.34 -6.38 -27.70
CA ALA A 590 -17.88 -7.74 -27.97
C ALA A 590 -18.18 -8.71 -26.81
N ARG A 591 -18.10 -8.23 -25.56
CA ARG A 591 -18.43 -9.02 -24.37
C ARG A 591 -19.93 -9.25 -24.19
N LEU A 592 -20.76 -8.31 -24.65
CA LEU A 592 -22.22 -8.43 -24.61
C LEU A 592 -22.76 -9.31 -25.75
N ALA A 593 -22.11 -9.30 -26.92
CA ALA A 593 -22.50 -10.13 -28.06
C ALA A 593 -22.09 -11.62 -27.92
N GLY A 594 -21.10 -11.91 -27.07
CA GLY A 594 -20.57 -13.26 -26.86
C GLY A 594 -21.09 -14.01 -25.61
N GLY A 595 -22.10 -13.48 -24.91
CA GLY A 595 -22.71 -14.10 -23.73
C GLY A 595 -24.22 -14.19 -23.87
#